data_AF-A0A6A6AJI8-F1
#
_entry.id   AF-A0A6A6AJI8-F1
#
_cell.length_a   1.000
_cell.length_b   1.000
_cell.length_c   1.000
_cell.angle_alpha   90.00
_cell.angle_beta   90.00
_cell.angle_gamma   90.00
#
_symmetry.space_group_name_H-M   'P 1'
#
loop_
_entity.id
_entity.type
_entity.pdbx_description
1 polymer ?
#
loop_
_entity_poly.entity_id
_entity_poly.type
_entity_poly.pdbx_seq_one_letter_code
_entity_poly.pdbx_strand_id
1 'polypeptide(L)'
;MKTAAIWTACVLSSVAAFPLASEQEADVHAWKAPGSTDRRSPCPMVNTLANHGYLPRNGVNVSMADLIVGLGDGVHLAEAATRLVGAKALTASTTGNSSTFNLDDINKHGIIEHDGSLSRADIFTGDNYHFKPAIWAHTSSYFNESTIPISTAATARKARLAAAQAVNPEWNFTATDAQNSMIETALYLSVMANGTTGAAITGVKKWVNVLFREERLPIKEGWTRPESEITVAGLLQLVGLIAAASA
;
A
#
# COMPACT_ATOMS: atom_id res chain seq x y z
N MET A 1 11.97 89.75 26.99
CA MET A 1 10.66 89.20 27.38
C MET A 1 10.37 87.96 26.54
N LYS A 2 10.22 86.81 27.21
CA LYS A 2 9.51 85.56 26.83
C LYS A 2 9.79 84.92 25.45
N THR A 3 10.60 83.87 25.53
CA THR A 3 10.58 82.56 24.85
C THR A 3 9.30 82.14 24.12
N ALA A 4 9.47 81.50 22.95
CA ALA A 4 8.58 80.44 22.46
C ALA A 4 9.42 79.34 21.78
N ALA A 5 9.44 78.15 22.38
CA ALA A 5 10.08 76.95 21.84
C ALA A 5 9.02 76.12 21.10
N ILE A 6 9.28 75.79 19.83
CA ILE A 6 8.44 74.90 19.04
C ILE A 6 9.03 73.49 19.15
N TRP A 7 8.27 72.59 19.77
CA TRP A 7 8.58 71.17 19.86
C TRP A 7 8.00 70.47 18.63
N THR A 8 8.86 69.96 17.74
CA THR A 8 8.45 69.03 16.69
C THR A 8 8.56 67.61 17.24
N ALA A 9 7.42 66.98 17.50
CA ALA A 9 7.35 65.58 17.92
C ALA A 9 7.70 64.67 16.73
N CYS A 10 8.80 63.93 16.85
CA CYS A 10 9.18 62.88 15.91
C CYS A 10 8.46 61.59 16.32
N VAL A 11 7.48 61.15 15.53
CA VAL A 11 6.75 59.90 15.77
C VAL A 11 7.59 58.74 15.24
N LEU A 12 8.25 58.01 16.13
CA LEU A 12 8.90 56.74 15.84
C LEU A 12 7.82 55.65 15.68
N SER A 13 7.51 55.27 14.45
CA SER A 13 6.70 54.08 14.17
C SER A 13 7.55 52.83 14.38
N SER A 14 7.36 52.17 15.53
CA SER A 14 7.92 50.85 15.81
C SER A 14 7.16 49.79 15.00
N VAL A 15 7.74 49.34 13.89
CA VAL A 15 7.23 48.16 13.18
C VAL A 15 7.60 46.94 14.02
N ALA A 16 6.61 46.37 14.72
CA ALA A 16 6.77 45.08 15.36
C ALA A 16 6.96 44.03 14.27
N ALA A 17 8.18 43.54 14.10
CA ALA A 17 8.47 42.37 13.28
C ALA A 17 7.88 41.15 14.00
N PHE A 18 6.68 40.74 13.59
CA PHE A 18 6.19 39.41 13.91
C PHE A 18 7.10 38.40 13.20
N PRO A 19 7.71 37.44 13.91
CA PRO A 19 8.35 36.34 13.24
C PRO A 19 7.26 35.58 12.50
N LEU A 20 7.36 35.55 11.16
CA LEU A 20 6.70 34.53 10.35
C LEU A 20 7.29 33.20 10.78
N ALA A 21 6.68 32.58 11.79
CA ALA A 21 6.85 31.17 12.04
C ALA A 21 6.29 30.46 10.80
N SER A 22 7.18 30.11 9.85
CA SER A 22 6.90 29.01 8.96
C SER A 22 6.94 27.74 9.81
N GLU A 23 5.84 27.43 10.49
CA GLU A 23 5.54 26.03 10.75
C GLU A 23 5.46 25.39 9.37
N GLN A 24 6.54 24.70 9.00
CA GLN A 24 6.48 23.67 7.97
C GLN A 24 5.33 22.77 8.39
N GLU A 25 4.16 22.88 7.73
CA GLU A 25 3.04 21.99 7.98
C GLU A 25 3.60 20.57 7.98
N ALA A 26 3.51 19.90 9.12
CA ALA A 26 4.01 18.54 9.23
C ALA A 26 3.28 17.72 8.17
N ASP A 27 4.04 17.06 7.29
CA ASP A 27 3.49 16.19 6.26
C ASP A 27 2.47 15.23 6.90
N VAL A 28 1.18 15.48 6.65
CA VAL A 28 0.07 14.73 7.21
C VAL A 28 0.15 13.25 6.83
N HIS A 29 0.84 12.97 5.72
CA HIS A 29 1.11 11.64 5.19
C HIS A 29 2.50 11.10 5.51
N ALA A 30 3.22 11.70 6.45
CA ALA A 30 4.47 11.13 6.94
C ALA A 30 4.25 9.70 7.45
N TRP A 31 5.18 8.80 7.10
CA TRP A 31 5.16 7.42 7.58
C TRP A 31 5.35 7.39 9.09
N LYS A 32 4.52 6.61 9.77
CA LYS A 32 4.64 6.29 11.19
C LYS A 32 4.45 4.79 11.36
N ALA A 33 5.34 4.15 12.10
CA ALA A 33 5.18 2.76 12.48
C ALA A 33 3.83 2.56 13.21
N PRO A 34 3.13 1.44 12.99
CA PRO A 34 1.92 1.13 13.74
C PRO A 34 2.25 0.98 15.23
N GLY A 35 1.39 1.51 16.09
CA GLY A 35 1.41 1.23 17.52
C GLY A 35 0.96 -0.19 17.86
N SER A 36 1.14 -0.62 19.09
CA SER A 36 0.77 -1.97 19.56
C SER A 36 -0.73 -2.26 19.53
N THR A 37 -1.57 -1.23 19.46
CA THR A 37 -3.03 -1.34 19.39
C THR A 37 -3.57 -1.08 17.98
N ASP A 38 -2.71 -0.71 17.04
CA ASP A 38 -3.13 -0.45 15.66
C ASP A 38 -3.30 -1.76 14.91
N ARG A 39 -4.39 -1.88 14.15
CA ARG A 39 -4.72 -3.09 13.41
C ARG A 39 -4.12 -3.05 12.02
N ARG A 40 -3.58 -4.18 11.58
CA ARG A 40 -2.98 -4.37 10.26
C ARG A 40 -3.43 -5.71 9.67
N SER A 41 -3.23 -5.84 8.37
CA SER A 41 -3.80 -6.87 7.49
C SER A 41 -2.72 -7.72 6.81
N PRO A 42 -3.07 -8.78 6.03
CA PRO A 42 -2.10 -9.45 5.16
C PRO A 42 -1.70 -8.59 3.93
N CYS A 43 -2.41 -7.50 3.64
CA CYS A 43 -2.17 -6.68 2.46
C CYS A 43 -1.14 -5.57 2.75
N PRO A 44 0.06 -5.60 2.14
CA PRO A 44 1.10 -4.62 2.42
C PRO A 44 0.70 -3.20 1.99
N MET A 45 -0.15 -3.05 0.96
CA MET A 45 -0.55 -1.74 0.47
C MET A 45 -1.49 -1.01 1.42
N VAL A 46 -2.57 -1.65 1.89
CA VAL A 46 -3.49 -1.00 2.82
C VAL A 46 -2.82 -0.72 4.17
N ASN A 47 -1.91 -1.60 4.60
CA ASN A 47 -1.06 -1.35 5.77
C ASN A 47 -0.17 -0.13 5.56
N THR A 48 0.45 0.00 4.39
CA THR A 48 1.24 1.16 4.00
C THR A 48 0.41 2.45 4.05
N LEU A 49 -0.79 2.43 3.49
CA LEU A 49 -1.67 3.60 3.49
C LEU A 49 -2.16 3.98 4.89
N ALA A 50 -2.38 3.02 5.79
CA ALA A 50 -2.62 3.31 7.20
C ALA A 50 -1.37 3.87 7.90
N ASN A 51 -0.18 3.34 7.63
CA ASN A 51 1.09 3.86 8.17
C ASN A 51 1.40 5.29 7.68
N HIS A 52 0.89 5.66 6.51
CA HIS A 52 0.94 7.01 5.95
C HIS A 52 -0.31 7.84 6.25
N GLY A 53 -1.29 7.35 6.99
CA GLY A 53 -2.50 8.13 7.31
C GLY A 53 -3.39 8.51 6.11
N TYR A 54 -3.23 7.84 4.96
CA TYR A 54 -4.23 7.86 3.88
C TYR A 54 -5.50 7.07 4.26
N LEU A 55 -5.33 6.08 5.14
CA LEU A 55 -6.41 5.37 5.84
C LEU A 55 -6.31 5.68 7.34
N PRO A 56 -7.38 5.42 8.14
CA PRO A 56 -7.30 5.51 9.59
C PRO A 56 -6.05 4.79 10.13
N ARG A 57 -5.15 5.52 10.80
CA ARG A 57 -3.83 5.00 11.23
C ARG A 57 -3.94 3.80 12.17
N ASN A 58 -5.00 3.78 12.98
CA ASN A 58 -5.32 2.68 13.87
C ASN A 58 -5.90 1.44 13.16
N GLY A 59 -6.22 1.53 11.87
CA GLY A 59 -6.76 0.43 11.06
C GLY A 59 -8.16 -0.03 11.48
N VAL A 60 -8.94 0.82 12.14
CA VAL A 60 -10.27 0.50 12.69
C VAL A 60 -11.37 1.25 11.92
N ASN A 61 -12.53 0.61 11.74
CA ASN A 61 -13.72 1.20 11.12
C ASN A 61 -13.47 1.83 9.73
N VAL A 62 -12.65 1.18 8.90
CA VAL A 62 -12.36 1.63 7.54
C VAL A 62 -13.59 1.43 6.66
N SER A 63 -14.10 2.51 6.07
CA SER A 63 -15.24 2.49 5.15
C SER A 63 -14.82 2.35 3.68
N MET A 64 -15.79 2.10 2.81
CA MET A 64 -15.55 2.18 1.35
C MET A 64 -15.09 3.58 0.91
N ALA A 65 -15.61 4.64 1.54
CA ALA A 65 -15.22 6.01 1.20
C ALA A 65 -13.74 6.25 1.56
N ASP A 66 -13.30 5.77 2.74
CA ASP A 66 -11.90 5.84 3.16
C ASP A 66 -10.99 5.08 2.17
N LEU A 67 -11.41 3.89 1.73
CA LEU A 67 -10.67 3.12 0.72
C LEU A 67 -10.55 3.87 -0.60
N ILE A 68 -11.64 4.45 -1.11
CA ILE A 68 -11.66 5.17 -2.39
C ILE A 68 -10.70 6.37 -2.34
N VAL A 69 -10.82 7.20 -1.30
CA VAL A 69 -9.95 8.37 -1.12
C VAL A 69 -8.50 7.91 -0.88
N GLY A 70 -8.26 7.01 0.06
CA GLY A 70 -6.91 6.60 0.44
C GLY A 70 -6.13 5.88 -0.66
N LEU A 71 -6.76 4.96 -1.40
CA LEU A 71 -6.11 4.25 -2.52
C LEU A 71 -6.01 5.15 -3.78
N GLY A 72 -6.98 6.03 -4.00
CA GLY A 72 -6.94 7.03 -5.06
C GLY A 72 -5.80 8.02 -4.86
N ASP A 73 -5.75 8.68 -3.70
CA ASP A 73 -4.77 9.70 -3.37
C ASP A 73 -3.38 9.10 -3.11
N GLY A 74 -3.30 7.94 -2.46
CA GLY A 74 -2.04 7.30 -2.13
C GLY A 74 -1.34 6.65 -3.32
N VAL A 75 -2.07 5.96 -4.20
CA VAL A 75 -1.46 5.11 -5.25
C VAL A 75 -2.15 5.15 -6.62
N HIS A 76 -3.08 6.08 -6.84
CA HIS A 76 -3.80 6.24 -8.10
C HIS A 76 -4.62 5.01 -8.53
N LEU A 77 -5.15 4.24 -7.56
CA LEU A 77 -6.04 3.14 -7.88
C LEU A 77 -7.43 3.66 -8.23
N ALA A 78 -7.96 3.23 -9.38
CA ALA A 78 -9.28 3.65 -9.83
C ALA A 78 -10.37 3.25 -8.83
N GLU A 79 -11.36 4.11 -8.63
CA GLU A 79 -12.51 3.86 -7.74
C GLU A 79 -13.18 2.51 -8.04
N ALA A 80 -13.36 2.17 -9.31
CA ALA A 80 -13.98 0.91 -9.72
C ALA A 80 -13.17 -0.31 -9.23
N ALA A 81 -11.84 -0.26 -9.26
CA ALA A 81 -10.98 -1.34 -8.76
C ALA A 81 -11.05 -1.41 -7.23
N THR A 82 -11.01 -0.25 -6.56
CA THR A 82 -11.16 -0.15 -5.10
C THR A 82 -12.49 -0.74 -4.62
N ARG A 83 -13.60 -0.46 -5.31
CA ARG A 83 -14.92 -0.98 -4.93
C ARG A 83 -15.00 -2.49 -4.99
N LEU A 84 -14.33 -3.14 -5.96
CA LEU A 84 -14.33 -4.60 -6.08
C LEU A 84 -13.64 -5.27 -4.88
N VAL A 85 -12.46 -4.78 -4.49
CA VAL A 85 -11.73 -5.36 -3.34
C VAL A 85 -12.36 -4.94 -2.00
N GLY A 86 -12.80 -3.69 -1.88
CA GLY A 86 -13.45 -3.18 -0.68
C GLY A 86 -14.78 -3.87 -0.39
N ALA A 87 -15.56 -4.23 -1.41
CA ALA A 87 -16.80 -4.98 -1.22
C ALA A 87 -16.54 -6.37 -0.61
N LYS A 88 -15.46 -7.05 -1.01
CA LYS A 88 -15.02 -8.31 -0.38
C LYS A 88 -14.54 -8.07 1.05
N ALA A 89 -13.82 -7.00 1.32
CA ALA A 89 -13.34 -6.69 2.68
C ALA A 89 -14.50 -6.46 3.65
N LEU A 90 -15.56 -5.78 3.21
CA LEU A 90 -16.75 -5.51 4.02
C LEU A 90 -17.51 -6.79 4.42
N THR A 91 -17.42 -7.88 3.65
CA THR A 91 -18.05 -9.16 4.04
C THR A 91 -17.34 -9.85 5.22
N ALA A 92 -16.11 -9.44 5.53
CA ALA A 92 -15.36 -9.94 6.68
C ALA A 92 -15.62 -9.13 7.97
N SER A 93 -16.39 -8.04 7.90
CA SER A 93 -16.54 -7.05 8.98
C SER A 93 -16.91 -7.66 10.34
N THR A 94 -16.17 -7.24 11.37
CA THR A 94 -16.49 -7.52 12.79
C THR A 94 -16.89 -6.27 13.57
N THR A 95 -17.02 -5.12 12.90
CA THR A 95 -17.24 -3.81 13.54
C THR A 95 -18.64 -3.62 14.14
N GLY A 96 -19.60 -4.50 13.80
CA GLY A 96 -21.03 -4.30 14.07
C GLY A 96 -21.72 -3.32 13.10
N ASN A 97 -20.97 -2.74 12.15
CA ASN A 97 -21.48 -1.90 11.07
C ASN A 97 -21.05 -2.51 9.72
N SER A 98 -22.02 -2.94 8.90
CA SER A 98 -21.76 -3.57 7.60
C SER A 98 -21.11 -2.64 6.56
N SER A 99 -21.02 -1.34 6.84
CA SER A 99 -20.38 -0.34 5.98
C SER A 99 -18.92 -0.08 6.31
N THR A 100 -18.38 -0.73 7.35
CA THR A 100 -16.99 -0.57 7.78
C THR A 100 -16.37 -1.93 8.10
N PHE A 101 -15.04 -2.04 8.06
CA PHE A 101 -14.30 -3.20 8.54
C PHE A 101 -13.02 -2.73 9.28
N ASN A 102 -12.46 -3.59 10.13
CA ASN A 102 -11.12 -3.38 10.67
C ASN A 102 -10.09 -4.02 9.75
N LEU A 103 -8.87 -3.48 9.64
CA LEU A 103 -7.86 -4.04 8.74
C LEU A 103 -7.50 -5.49 9.06
N ASP A 104 -7.62 -5.93 10.32
CA ASP A 104 -7.41 -7.32 10.71
C ASP A 104 -8.61 -8.25 10.42
N ASP A 105 -9.79 -7.72 10.06
CA ASP A 105 -10.93 -8.53 9.63
C ASP A 105 -10.60 -9.33 8.37
N ILE A 106 -9.78 -8.75 7.47
CA ILE A 106 -9.33 -9.42 6.24
C ILE A 106 -8.16 -10.39 6.46
N ASN A 107 -7.75 -10.64 7.71
CA ASN A 107 -6.90 -11.79 8.06
C ASN A 107 -7.70 -13.10 7.96
N LYS A 108 -9.03 -13.02 7.89
CA LYS A 108 -9.91 -14.19 7.76
C LYS A 108 -9.62 -14.94 6.46
N HIS A 109 -9.12 -16.17 6.60
CA HIS A 109 -8.82 -17.05 5.49
C HIS A 109 -10.05 -17.36 4.63
N GLY A 110 -9.86 -17.39 3.31
CA GLY A 110 -10.87 -17.78 2.32
C GLY A 110 -11.83 -16.68 1.89
N ILE A 111 -11.65 -15.42 2.34
CA ILE A 111 -12.43 -14.26 1.85
C ILE A 111 -11.62 -13.46 0.82
N ILE A 112 -10.46 -12.97 1.25
CA ILE A 112 -9.44 -12.33 0.42
C ILE A 112 -8.11 -13.03 0.67
N GLU A 113 -7.75 -13.22 1.95
CA GLU A 113 -6.56 -13.97 2.36
C GLU A 113 -6.63 -15.42 1.88
N HIS A 114 -5.51 -15.91 1.35
CA HIS A 114 -5.37 -17.22 0.75
C HIS A 114 -3.94 -17.78 0.93
N ASP A 115 -3.82 -19.09 0.80
CA ASP A 115 -2.54 -19.80 0.88
C ASP A 115 -1.58 -19.39 -0.24
N GLY A 116 -0.28 -19.59 -0.02
CA GLY A 116 0.74 -19.33 -1.03
C GLY A 116 1.08 -17.84 -1.23
N SER A 117 0.74 -17.00 -0.24
CA SER A 117 1.05 -15.57 -0.20
C SER A 117 2.54 -15.28 -0.42
N LEU A 118 2.86 -14.18 -1.13
CA LEU A 118 4.23 -13.81 -1.50
C LEU A 118 5.17 -13.49 -0.32
N SER A 119 4.60 -13.10 0.82
CA SER A 119 5.34 -12.62 2.00
C SER A 119 4.75 -13.04 3.35
N ARG A 120 3.61 -13.74 3.36
CA ARG A 120 2.92 -14.23 4.55
C ARG A 120 2.95 -15.76 4.55
N ALA A 121 2.85 -16.34 5.74
CA ALA A 121 2.68 -17.78 5.88
C ALA A 121 1.23 -18.18 5.61
N ASP A 122 1.01 -19.45 5.30
CA ASP A 122 -0.32 -20.00 5.12
C ASP A 122 -1.01 -20.16 6.50
N ILE A 123 -2.35 -20.11 6.54
CA ILE A 123 -3.12 -20.16 7.79
C ILE A 123 -2.88 -21.44 8.60
N PHE A 124 -2.50 -22.53 7.92
CA PHE A 124 -2.08 -23.78 8.53
C PHE A 124 -1.01 -23.59 9.63
N THR A 125 -0.14 -22.58 9.48
CA THR A 125 0.92 -22.26 10.45
C THR A 125 0.50 -21.24 11.53
N GLY A 126 -0.75 -20.77 11.50
CA GLY A 126 -1.37 -19.88 12.48
C GLY A 126 -1.35 -18.40 12.08
N ASP A 127 -0.17 -17.80 11.86
CA ASP A 127 -0.03 -16.36 11.57
C ASP A 127 0.11 -16.08 10.06
N ASN A 128 -1.04 -15.82 9.43
CA ASN A 128 -1.19 -15.59 7.99
C ASN A 128 -1.13 -14.12 7.54
N TYR A 129 -0.86 -13.17 8.44
CA TYR A 129 -0.99 -11.74 8.11
C TYR A 129 0.26 -10.91 8.40
N HIS A 130 1.12 -11.30 9.35
CA HIS A 130 2.40 -10.62 9.52
C HIS A 130 3.40 -10.97 8.41
N PHE A 131 4.20 -9.97 8.03
CA PHE A 131 5.35 -10.18 7.14
C PHE A 131 6.29 -11.26 7.67
N LYS A 132 6.65 -12.22 6.82
CA LYS A 132 7.59 -13.30 7.12
C LYS A 132 8.87 -13.12 6.29
N PRO A 133 9.99 -12.69 6.91
CA PRO A 133 11.24 -12.44 6.20
C PRO A 133 11.73 -13.61 5.35
N ALA A 134 11.62 -14.85 5.85
CA ALA A 134 12.06 -16.04 5.12
C ALA A 134 11.22 -16.31 3.86
N ILE A 135 9.91 -16.09 3.93
CA ILE A 135 9.00 -16.27 2.79
C ILE A 135 9.26 -15.19 1.74
N TRP A 136 9.39 -13.94 2.17
CA TRP A 136 9.76 -12.86 1.25
C TRP A 136 11.16 -13.06 0.66
N ALA A 137 12.13 -13.55 1.42
CA ALA A 137 13.46 -13.86 0.91
C ALA A 137 13.40 -14.91 -0.20
N HIS A 138 12.56 -15.94 -0.06
CA HIS A 138 12.30 -16.92 -1.12
C HIS A 138 11.72 -16.25 -2.37
N THR A 139 10.61 -15.50 -2.25
CA THR A 139 10.00 -14.80 -3.39
C THR A 139 10.96 -13.82 -4.06
N SER A 140 11.64 -12.98 -3.28
CA SER A 140 12.52 -11.92 -3.78
C SER A 140 13.87 -12.43 -4.31
N SER A 141 14.24 -13.69 -4.04
CA SER A 141 15.43 -14.32 -4.61
C SER A 141 15.40 -14.43 -6.14
N TYR A 142 14.20 -14.39 -6.73
CA TYR A 142 14.02 -14.40 -8.18
C TYR A 142 14.24 -13.01 -8.81
N PHE A 143 14.25 -11.94 -8.02
CA PHE A 143 14.42 -10.57 -8.50
C PHE A 143 15.91 -10.26 -8.67
N ASN A 144 16.54 -10.81 -9.70
CA ASN A 144 17.99 -10.70 -9.89
C ASN A 144 18.46 -9.33 -10.39
N GLU A 145 17.56 -8.58 -11.04
CA GLU A 145 17.85 -7.27 -11.63
C GLU A 145 17.32 -6.11 -10.77
N SER A 146 17.66 -4.88 -11.16
CA SER A 146 17.11 -3.67 -10.53
C SER A 146 15.61 -3.48 -10.80
N THR A 147 15.09 -4.12 -11.84
CA THR A 147 13.68 -4.10 -12.23
C THR A 147 13.08 -5.51 -12.22
N ILE A 148 11.76 -5.60 -12.18
CA ILE A 148 10.98 -6.83 -12.07
C ILE A 148 10.00 -6.86 -13.25
N PRO A 149 10.40 -7.44 -14.39
CA PRO A 149 9.48 -7.63 -15.50
C PRO A 149 8.42 -8.69 -15.15
N ILE A 150 7.33 -8.70 -15.93
CA ILE A 150 6.19 -9.62 -15.73
C ILE A 150 6.64 -11.08 -15.62
N SER A 151 7.57 -11.53 -16.46
CA SER A 151 8.09 -12.91 -16.46
C SER A 151 8.80 -13.28 -15.17
N THR A 152 9.58 -12.36 -14.60
CA THR A 152 10.25 -12.55 -13.32
C THR A 152 9.24 -12.62 -12.18
N ALA A 153 8.25 -11.72 -12.16
CA ALA A 153 7.17 -11.73 -11.18
C ALA A 153 6.34 -13.03 -11.23
N ALA A 154 5.99 -13.49 -12.44
CA ALA A 154 5.28 -14.74 -12.68
C ALA A 154 6.08 -15.96 -12.18
N THR A 155 7.38 -16.00 -12.48
CA THR A 155 8.30 -17.06 -12.02
C THR A 155 8.36 -17.11 -10.49
N ALA A 156 8.55 -15.95 -9.84
CA ALA A 156 8.60 -15.85 -8.38
C ALA A 156 7.29 -16.31 -7.72
N ARG A 157 6.14 -15.87 -8.25
CA ARG A 157 4.81 -16.29 -7.80
C ARG A 157 4.62 -17.80 -7.92
N LYS A 158 4.89 -18.37 -9.10
CA LYS A 158 4.75 -19.83 -9.37
C LYS A 158 5.63 -20.64 -8.41
N ALA A 159 6.87 -20.23 -8.20
CA ALA A 159 7.78 -20.88 -7.27
C ALA A 159 7.29 -20.79 -5.82
N ARG A 160 6.77 -19.63 -5.40
CA ARG A 160 6.22 -19.46 -4.05
C ARG A 160 5.01 -20.36 -3.79
N LEU A 161 4.09 -20.47 -4.76
CA LEU A 161 2.93 -21.37 -4.67
C LEU A 161 3.37 -22.82 -4.54
N ALA A 162 4.31 -23.28 -5.37
CA ALA A 162 4.85 -24.64 -5.29
C ALA A 162 5.52 -24.92 -3.93
N ALA A 163 6.31 -23.97 -3.41
CA ALA A 163 6.95 -24.09 -2.10
C ALA A 163 5.93 -24.12 -0.96
N ALA A 164 4.84 -23.35 -1.05
CA ALA A 164 3.75 -23.35 -0.07
C ALA A 164 3.04 -24.71 -0.02
N GLN A 165 2.60 -25.18 -1.19
CA GLN A 165 1.87 -26.42 -1.34
C GLN A 165 2.67 -27.63 -0.86
N ALA A 166 4.00 -27.62 -1.07
CA ALA A 166 4.87 -28.73 -0.66
C ALA A 166 4.94 -28.92 0.87
N VAL A 167 4.62 -27.90 1.67
CA VAL A 167 4.76 -27.92 3.14
C VAL A 167 3.45 -27.73 3.90
N ASN A 168 2.35 -27.46 3.18
CA ASN A 168 1.03 -27.24 3.76
C ASN A 168 0.11 -28.46 3.48
N PRO A 169 -0.11 -29.36 4.45
CA PRO A 169 -1.00 -30.51 4.28
C PRO A 169 -2.49 -30.11 4.18
N GLU A 170 -2.84 -28.89 4.56
CA GLU A 170 -4.19 -28.31 4.46
C GLU A 170 -4.31 -27.33 3.28
N TRP A 171 -3.41 -27.45 2.30
CA TRP A 171 -3.34 -26.57 1.14
C TRP A 171 -4.72 -26.34 0.50
N ASN A 172 -5.14 -25.07 0.51
CA ASN A 172 -6.38 -24.65 -0.12
C ASN A 172 -6.11 -23.46 -1.05
N PHE A 173 -6.15 -23.72 -2.36
CA PHE A 173 -5.91 -22.71 -3.38
C PHE A 173 -6.89 -22.88 -4.54
N THR A 174 -7.96 -22.10 -4.49
CA THR A 174 -9.06 -22.15 -5.46
C THR A 174 -8.72 -21.42 -6.75
N ALA A 175 -9.57 -21.54 -7.78
CA ALA A 175 -9.46 -20.73 -8.99
C ALA A 175 -9.57 -19.22 -8.70
N THR A 176 -10.37 -18.83 -7.71
CA THR A 176 -10.48 -17.44 -7.25
C THR A 176 -9.17 -16.96 -6.63
N ASP A 177 -8.51 -17.80 -5.81
CA ASP A 177 -7.21 -17.46 -5.19
C ASP A 177 -6.11 -17.36 -6.23
N ALA A 178 -6.13 -18.24 -7.24
CA ALA A 178 -5.25 -18.14 -8.39
C ALA A 178 -5.40 -16.79 -9.10
N GLN A 179 -6.64 -16.35 -9.34
CA GLN A 179 -6.93 -15.05 -9.96
C GLN A 179 -6.50 -13.89 -9.06
N ASN A 180 -6.85 -13.90 -7.77
CA ASN A 180 -6.49 -12.86 -6.80
C ASN A 180 -4.97 -12.70 -6.68
N SER A 181 -4.24 -13.81 -6.56
CA SER A 181 -2.78 -13.80 -6.47
C SER A 181 -2.10 -13.21 -7.74
N MET A 182 -2.72 -13.36 -8.92
CA MET A 182 -2.25 -12.66 -10.13
C MET A 182 -2.61 -11.17 -10.12
N ILE A 183 -3.80 -10.80 -9.62
CA ILE A 183 -4.20 -9.40 -9.43
C ILE A 183 -3.24 -8.69 -8.46
N GLU A 184 -2.89 -9.31 -7.34
CA GLU A 184 -1.92 -8.79 -6.36
C GLU A 184 -0.54 -8.56 -6.99
N THR A 185 -0.13 -9.50 -7.86
CA THR A 185 1.12 -9.37 -8.61
C THR A 185 1.05 -8.19 -9.59
N ALA A 186 -0.05 -8.05 -10.32
CA ALA A 186 -0.29 -6.90 -11.19
C ALA A 186 -0.33 -5.57 -10.41
N LEU A 187 -0.92 -5.56 -9.22
CA LEU A 187 -1.03 -4.38 -8.37
C LEU A 187 0.34 -3.88 -7.90
N TYR A 188 1.19 -4.73 -7.31
CA TYR A 188 2.49 -4.24 -6.84
C TYR A 188 3.39 -3.81 -8.02
N LEU A 189 3.30 -4.50 -9.17
CA LEU A 189 4.01 -4.07 -10.38
C LEU A 189 3.51 -2.70 -10.87
N SER A 190 2.20 -2.47 -10.84
CA SER A 190 1.59 -1.21 -11.28
C SER A 190 1.92 -0.04 -10.36
N VAL A 191 1.83 -0.26 -9.05
CA VAL A 191 2.11 0.81 -8.07
C VAL A 191 3.61 1.12 -8.02
N MET A 192 4.47 0.11 -8.15
CA MET A 192 5.91 0.25 -8.00
C MET A 192 6.66 0.28 -9.34
N ALA A 193 5.98 0.63 -10.44
CA ALA A 193 6.60 0.87 -11.74
C ALA A 193 7.12 2.30 -11.86
N ASN A 194 8.17 2.48 -12.67
CA ASN A 194 8.71 3.80 -12.99
C ASN A 194 8.26 4.22 -14.40
N GLY A 195 7.04 4.77 -14.51
CA GLY A 195 6.49 5.31 -15.77
C GLY A 195 6.12 4.29 -16.86
N THR A 196 6.49 3.02 -16.71
CA THR A 196 6.11 1.94 -17.63
C THR A 196 4.71 1.43 -17.36
N THR A 197 3.94 1.08 -18.40
CA THR A 197 2.56 0.57 -18.28
C THR A 197 2.31 -0.60 -19.23
N GLY A 198 1.17 -1.28 -19.05
CA GLY A 198 0.72 -2.36 -19.94
C GLY A 198 1.75 -3.48 -20.06
N ALA A 199 1.98 -3.98 -21.28
CA ALA A 199 2.92 -5.09 -21.52
C ALA A 199 4.40 -4.76 -21.23
N ALA A 200 4.76 -3.48 -21.19
CA ALA A 200 6.12 -3.03 -20.86
C ALA A 200 6.33 -2.79 -19.36
N ILE A 201 5.31 -3.04 -18.52
CA ILE A 201 5.40 -2.73 -17.10
C ILE A 201 6.53 -3.50 -16.42
N THR A 202 7.29 -2.78 -15.60
CA THR A 202 8.34 -3.37 -14.78
C THR A 202 8.34 -2.71 -13.41
N GLY A 203 8.28 -3.54 -12.36
CA GLY A 203 8.39 -3.04 -10.98
C GLY A 203 9.84 -2.66 -10.68
N VAL A 204 10.06 -1.67 -9.83
CA VAL A 204 11.40 -1.32 -9.34
C VAL A 204 11.68 -2.14 -8.08
N LYS A 205 12.70 -3.02 -8.14
CA LYS A 205 13.02 -3.97 -7.05
C LYS A 205 13.18 -3.28 -5.70
N LYS A 206 13.83 -2.12 -5.67
CA LYS A 206 14.05 -1.34 -4.43
C LYS A 206 12.71 -0.91 -3.81
N TRP A 207 11.79 -0.40 -4.62
CA TRP A 207 10.48 0.08 -4.18
C TRP A 207 9.58 -1.05 -3.72
N VAL A 208 9.55 -2.16 -4.47
CA VAL A 208 8.82 -3.38 -4.08
C VAL A 208 9.34 -3.92 -2.75
N ASN A 209 10.66 -3.94 -2.53
CA ASN A 209 11.21 -4.37 -1.23
C ASN A 209 10.78 -3.48 -0.07
N VAL A 210 10.76 -2.15 -0.24
CA VAL A 210 10.29 -1.23 0.81
C VAL A 210 8.81 -1.48 1.12
N LEU A 211 7.96 -1.63 0.09
CA LEU A 211 6.54 -1.94 0.28
C LEU A 211 6.33 -3.17 1.16
N PHE A 212 6.98 -4.29 0.83
CA PHE A 212 6.75 -5.54 1.54
C PHE A 212 7.42 -5.60 2.92
N ARG A 213 8.62 -5.02 3.07
CA ARG A 213 9.41 -5.15 4.30
C ARG A 213 9.07 -4.08 5.33
N GLU A 214 8.70 -2.89 4.88
CA GLU A 214 8.52 -1.72 5.74
C GLU A 214 7.07 -1.21 5.74
N GLU A 215 6.24 -1.70 4.82
CA GLU A 215 4.87 -1.20 4.61
C GLU A 215 4.87 0.33 4.58
N ARG A 216 5.66 0.86 3.65
CA ARG A 216 5.98 2.26 3.47
C ARG A 216 6.01 2.61 1.99
N LEU A 217 5.56 3.82 1.63
CA LEU A 217 5.78 4.38 0.30
C LEU A 217 7.27 4.75 0.13
N PRO A 218 7.95 4.29 -0.93
CA PRO A 218 9.39 4.47 -1.10
C PRO A 218 9.81 5.88 -1.57
N ILE A 219 9.22 6.94 -0.99
CA ILE A 219 9.42 8.34 -1.41
C ILE A 219 10.89 8.74 -1.30
N LYS A 220 11.58 8.36 -0.20
CA LYS A 220 13.02 8.61 -0.01
C LYS A 220 13.89 7.83 -1.01
N GLU A 221 13.35 6.76 -1.57
CA GLU A 221 13.98 5.93 -2.58
C GLU A 221 13.66 6.38 -4.01
N GLY A 222 12.98 7.52 -4.17
CA GLY A 222 12.66 8.13 -5.46
C GLY A 222 11.34 7.65 -6.07
N TRP A 223 10.52 6.92 -5.33
CA TRP A 223 9.18 6.57 -5.79
C TRP A 223 8.28 7.80 -5.79
N THR A 224 7.46 7.91 -6.82
CA THR A 224 6.34 8.85 -6.91
C THR A 224 5.07 8.07 -7.19
N ARG A 225 3.93 8.61 -6.74
CA ARG A 225 2.61 8.08 -7.05
C ARG A 225 2.48 7.85 -8.57
N PRO A 226 1.89 6.73 -9.04
CA PRO A 226 1.69 6.47 -10.45
C PRO A 226 1.00 7.65 -11.16
N GLU A 227 1.54 8.10 -12.29
CA GLU A 227 0.96 9.19 -13.08
C GLU A 227 -0.31 8.74 -13.80
N SER A 228 -0.32 7.50 -14.31
CA SER A 228 -1.50 6.88 -14.92
C SER A 228 -2.36 6.19 -13.87
N GLU A 229 -3.68 6.32 -14.01
CA GLU A 229 -4.63 5.62 -13.14
C GLU A 229 -4.53 4.09 -13.32
N ILE A 230 -4.49 3.37 -12.20
CA ILE A 230 -4.51 1.91 -12.19
C ILE A 230 -5.96 1.44 -12.29
N THR A 231 -6.38 1.10 -13.51
CA THR A 231 -7.77 0.71 -13.82
C THR A 231 -8.01 -0.80 -13.73
N VAL A 232 -9.28 -1.21 -13.60
CA VAL A 232 -9.68 -2.63 -13.67
C VAL A 232 -9.23 -3.27 -14.98
N ALA A 233 -9.43 -2.59 -16.11
CA ALA A 233 -9.04 -3.11 -17.42
C ALA A 233 -7.53 -3.30 -17.54
N GLY A 234 -6.73 -2.35 -17.05
CA GLY A 234 -5.27 -2.46 -17.02
C GLY A 234 -4.79 -3.63 -16.16
N LEU A 235 -5.38 -3.80 -14.96
CA LEU A 235 -5.05 -4.93 -14.09
C LEU A 235 -5.42 -6.27 -14.73
N LEU A 236 -6.58 -6.39 -15.35
CA LEU A 236 -6.99 -7.63 -16.02
C LEU A 236 -6.12 -7.95 -17.25
N GLN A 237 -5.65 -6.94 -17.98
CA GLN A 237 -4.65 -7.13 -19.03
C GLN A 237 -3.35 -7.71 -18.46
N LEU A 238 -2.84 -7.15 -17.36
CA LEU A 238 -1.65 -7.66 -16.69
C LEU A 238 -1.84 -9.08 -16.16
N VAL A 239 -3.01 -9.41 -15.60
CA VAL A 239 -3.34 -10.77 -15.17
C VAL A 239 -3.21 -11.76 -16.33
N GLY A 240 -3.71 -11.42 -17.53
CA GLY A 240 -3.55 -12.25 -18.72
C GLY A 240 -2.09 -12.48 -19.10
N LEU A 241 -1.25 -11.44 -19.01
CA LEU A 241 0.19 -11.54 -19.28
C LEU A 241 0.94 -12.36 -18.22
N ILE A 242 0.59 -12.18 -16.94
CA ILE A 242 1.14 -12.98 -15.82
C ILE A 242 0.75 -14.45 -15.98
N ALA A 243 -0.50 -14.73 -16.34
CA ALA A 243 -0.99 -16.08 -16.60
C ALA A 243 -0.22 -16.74 -17.76
N ALA A 244 -0.05 -16.03 -18.88
CA ALA A 244 0.71 -16.52 -20.03
C ALA A 244 2.19 -16.78 -19.69
N ALA A 245 2.81 -15.92 -18.87
CA ALA A 245 4.18 -16.10 -18.41
C ALA A 245 4.33 -17.17 -17.31
N SER A 246 3.23 -17.59 -16.69
CA SER A 246 3.20 -18.65 -15.67
C SER A 246 2.97 -20.04 -16.27
N ALA A 247 2.60 -20.13 -17.55
CA ALA A 247 2.36 -21.38 -18.26
C ALA A 247 3.63 -22.25 -18.28
#